data_AF-A0AAW8HIB9-F1
#
_entry.id   AF-A0AAW8HIB9-F1
#
_cell.length_a   1.000
_cell.length_b   1.000
_cell.length_c   1.000
_cell.angle_alpha   90.00
_cell.angle_beta   90.00
_cell.angle_gamma   90.00
#
_symmetry.space_group_name_H-M   'P 1'
#
loop_
_entity.id
_entity.type
_entity.pdbx_description
1 polymer ?
#
loop_
_entity_poly.entity_id
_entity_poly.type
_entity_poly.pdbx_seq_one_letter_code
_entity_poly.pdbx_strand_id
1 'polypeptide(L)'
;MEDMSVAFINLINNITVPFWSLLWAIGGAMGTVWIISLGLKMKRGTAPGAPAVTPGEIFGVLAIAAFIANYGSWIGAFSNSAGLGDVSFGVLSYVDEGGNLGKFAGVINAALTFVSMMGGLFGMKGLYLLKQKASGEGKSGDLSMQAIIHIISGGFLVQIAQLLSAFANSI
;
A
#
# COMPACT_ATOMS: atom_id res chain seq x y z
N MET A 1 -24.73 -11.79 -18.74
CA MET A 1 -23.99 -11.73 -17.45
C MET A 1 -22.71 -12.55 -17.49
N GLU A 2 -22.72 -13.77 -18.05
CA GLU A 2 -21.52 -14.62 -18.19
C GLU A 2 -20.36 -13.91 -18.93
N ASP A 3 -20.61 -13.20 -20.03
CA ASP A 3 -19.55 -12.50 -20.77
C ASP A 3 -18.86 -11.37 -20.00
N MET A 4 -19.62 -10.59 -19.20
CA MET A 4 -19.04 -9.52 -18.39
C MET A 4 -18.23 -10.05 -17.22
N SER A 5 -18.67 -11.16 -16.61
CA SER A 5 -17.95 -11.84 -15.54
C SER A 5 -16.59 -12.36 -16.02
N VAL A 6 -16.57 -13.01 -17.19
CA VAL A 6 -15.32 -13.50 -17.81
C VAL A 6 -14.40 -12.35 -18.20
N ALA A 7 -14.94 -11.27 -18.79
CA ALA A 7 -14.18 -10.08 -19.12
C ALA A 7 -13.54 -9.43 -17.87
N PHE A 8 -14.28 -9.35 -16.76
CA PHE A 8 -13.77 -8.81 -15.50
C PHE A 8 -12.65 -9.69 -14.92
N ILE A 9 -12.84 -11.01 -14.87
CA ILE A 9 -11.81 -11.95 -14.37
C ILE A 9 -10.54 -11.81 -15.22
N ASN A 10 -10.67 -11.81 -16.55
CA ASN A 10 -9.53 -11.67 -17.45
C ASN A 10 -8.83 -10.32 -17.28
N LEU A 11 -9.59 -9.23 -17.12
CA LEU A 11 -9.02 -7.91 -16.86
C LEU A 11 -8.16 -7.96 -15.58
N ILE A 12 -8.74 -8.38 -14.46
CA ILE A 12 -8.04 -8.41 -13.17
C ILE A 12 -6.79 -9.29 -13.24
N ASN A 13 -6.91 -10.50 -13.79
CA ASN A 13 -5.79 -11.43 -13.85
C ASN A 13 -4.62 -10.88 -14.68
N ASN A 14 -4.91 -10.21 -15.79
CA ASN A 14 -3.88 -9.63 -16.65
C ASN A 14 -3.26 -8.36 -16.08
N ILE A 15 -4.00 -7.55 -15.30
CA ILE A 15 -3.47 -6.30 -14.75
C ILE A 15 -2.81 -6.48 -13.38
N THR A 16 -3.09 -7.56 -12.64
CA THR A 16 -2.61 -7.73 -11.26
C THR A 16 -1.09 -7.65 -11.14
N VAL A 17 -0.36 -8.48 -11.90
CA VAL A 17 1.12 -8.50 -11.84
C VAL A 17 1.73 -7.18 -12.35
N PRO A 18 1.31 -6.62 -13.50
CA PRO A 18 1.76 -5.30 -13.95
C PRO A 18 1.47 -4.19 -12.95
N PHE A 19 0.30 -4.22 -12.29
CA PHE A 19 -0.10 -3.23 -11.30
C PHE A 19 0.85 -3.21 -10.10
N TRP A 20 1.13 -4.37 -9.50
CA TRP A 20 2.07 -4.43 -8.37
C TRP A 20 3.47 -4.03 -8.78
N SER A 21 3.91 -4.44 -9.97
CA SER A 21 5.21 -4.02 -10.53
C SER A 21 5.31 -2.51 -10.70
N LEU A 22 4.27 -1.88 -11.23
CA LEU A 22 4.18 -0.43 -11.35
C LEU A 22 4.20 0.24 -9.98
N LEU A 23 3.50 -0.33 -9.00
CA LEU A 23 3.43 0.19 -7.65
C LEU A 23 4.80 0.14 -6.96
N TRP A 24 5.58 -0.93 -7.14
CA TRP A 24 6.98 -0.97 -6.69
C TRP A 24 7.86 0.06 -7.38
N ALA A 25 7.72 0.22 -8.70
CA ALA A 25 8.47 1.22 -9.45
C ALA A 25 8.17 2.64 -8.98
N ILE A 26 6.89 2.96 -8.74
CA ILE A 26 6.45 4.23 -8.15
C ILE A 26 7.04 4.41 -6.75
N GLY A 27 6.99 3.38 -5.91
CA GLY A 27 7.55 3.42 -4.56
C GLY A 27 9.06 3.72 -4.55
N GLY A 28 9.82 3.02 -5.39
CA GLY A 28 11.26 3.25 -5.57
C GLY A 28 11.59 4.65 -6.09
N ALA A 29 10.83 5.14 -7.08
CA ALA A 29 11.00 6.48 -7.63
C ALA A 29 10.67 7.56 -6.59
N MET A 30 9.54 7.44 -5.89
CA MET A 30 9.11 8.40 -4.85
C MET A 30 10.10 8.45 -3.70
N GLY A 31 10.57 7.29 -3.21
CA GLY A 31 11.59 7.23 -2.16
C GLY A 31 12.86 7.99 -2.54
N THR A 32 13.34 7.78 -3.77
CA THR A 32 14.54 8.46 -4.29
C THR A 32 14.32 9.97 -4.43
N VAL A 33 13.20 10.39 -5.02
CA VAL A 33 12.84 11.81 -5.19
C VAL A 33 12.75 12.51 -3.83
N TRP A 34 12.18 11.86 -2.81
CA TRP A 34 12.06 12.45 -1.48
C TRP A 34 13.42 12.65 -0.81
N ILE A 35 14.32 11.66 -0.89
CA ILE A 35 15.68 11.78 -0.36
C ILE A 35 16.44 12.91 -1.06
N ILE A 36 16.36 13.01 -2.38
CA ILE A 36 16.99 14.10 -3.15
C ILE A 36 16.40 15.45 -2.73
N SER A 37 15.07 15.55 -2.62
CA SER A 37 14.39 16.79 -2.23
C SER A 37 14.80 17.26 -0.83
N LEU A 38 14.96 16.32 0.11
CA LEU A 38 15.45 16.58 1.47
C LEU A 38 16.89 17.10 1.44
N GLY A 39 17.77 16.47 0.66
CA GLY A 39 19.16 16.91 0.51
C GLY A 39 19.27 18.33 -0.10
N LEU A 40 18.43 18.65 -1.08
CA LEU A 40 18.33 20.00 -1.63
C LEU A 40 17.80 21.00 -0.60
N LYS A 41 16.82 20.61 0.21
CA LYS A 41 16.27 21.45 1.30
C LYS A 41 17.34 21.73 2.37
N MET A 42 18.11 20.72 2.76
CA MET A 42 19.24 20.88 3.71
C MET A 42 20.30 21.84 3.17
N LYS A 43 20.68 21.73 1.89
CA LYS A 43 21.63 22.67 1.25
C LYS A 43 21.11 24.09 1.19
N ARG A 44 19.79 24.29 1.02
CA ARG A 44 19.17 25.62 1.03
C ARG A 44 19.02 26.18 2.45
N GLY A 45 18.83 25.30 3.44
CA GLY A 45 18.70 25.64 4.86
C GLY A 45 19.97 26.23 5.49
N THR A 46 21.12 26.17 4.81
CA THR A 46 22.36 26.83 5.25
C THR A 46 22.45 28.30 4.81
N ALA A 47 21.50 28.77 3.99
CA ALA A 47 21.44 30.17 3.58
C ALA A 47 20.89 31.07 4.71
N PRO A 48 21.40 32.32 4.85
CA PRO A 48 20.89 33.26 5.86
C PRO A 48 19.38 33.50 5.71
N GLY A 49 18.61 33.25 6.77
CA GLY A 49 17.15 33.44 6.79
C GLY A 49 16.31 32.27 6.27
N ALA A 50 16.93 31.16 5.84
CA ALA A 50 16.20 29.96 5.45
C ALA A 50 15.65 29.20 6.67
N PRO A 51 14.44 28.62 6.59
CA PRO A 51 13.90 27.79 7.66
C PRO A 51 14.80 26.56 7.89
N ALA A 52 15.23 26.37 9.13
CA ALA A 52 16.10 25.27 9.52
C ALA A 52 15.38 23.92 9.35
N VAL A 53 16.03 22.97 8.68
CA VAL A 53 15.56 21.58 8.61
C VAL A 53 15.81 20.93 9.96
N THR A 54 14.77 20.40 10.59
CA THR A 54 14.90 19.76 11.91
C THR A 54 15.45 18.34 11.78
N PRO A 55 16.19 17.81 12.77
CA PRO A 55 16.60 16.41 12.77
C PRO A 55 15.41 15.45 12.67
N GLY A 56 14.28 15.78 13.30
CA GLY A 56 13.05 14.97 13.24
C GLY A 56 12.47 14.89 11.82
N GLU A 57 12.53 15.97 11.04
CA GLU A 57 12.17 15.95 9.62
C GLU A 57 13.11 15.04 8.81
N ILE A 58 14.42 15.11 9.05
CA ILE A 58 15.41 14.30 8.34
C ILE A 58 15.15 12.82 8.59
N PHE A 59 15.11 12.41 9.87
CA PHE A 59 14.87 11.01 10.22
C PHE A 59 13.49 10.52 9.76
N GLY A 60 12.46 11.35 9.91
CA GLY A 60 11.11 11.03 9.48
C GLY A 60 11.02 10.78 7.97
N VAL A 61 11.53 11.70 7.16
CA VAL A 61 11.49 11.57 5.69
C VAL A 61 12.34 10.40 5.21
N LEU A 62 13.53 10.17 5.79
CA LEU A 62 14.38 9.03 5.42
C LEU A 62 13.72 7.69 5.75
N ALA A 63 13.13 7.53 6.93
CA ALA A 63 12.43 6.30 7.31
C ALA A 63 11.24 6.02 6.40
N ILE A 64 10.42 7.04 6.11
CA ILE A 64 9.24 6.90 5.25
C ILE A 64 9.66 6.64 3.80
N ALA A 65 10.74 7.26 3.33
CA ALA A 65 11.31 6.98 2.01
C ALA A 65 11.84 5.53 1.90
N ALA A 66 12.43 4.99 2.97
CA ALA A 66 12.86 3.60 3.00
C ALA A 66 11.66 2.63 2.96
N PHE A 67 10.58 2.92 3.69
CA PHE A 67 9.35 2.12 3.66
C PHE A 67 8.66 2.15 2.30
N ILE A 68 8.56 3.31 1.64
CA ILE A 68 7.93 3.38 0.32
C ILE A 68 8.80 2.77 -0.79
N ALA A 69 10.13 2.87 -0.69
CA ALA A 69 11.05 2.23 -1.63
C ALA A 69 11.05 0.70 -1.50
N ASN A 70 10.82 0.17 -0.28
CA ASN A 70 10.73 -1.26 0.01
C ASN A 70 9.29 -1.67 0.37
N TYR A 71 8.31 -1.08 -0.31
CA TYR A 71 6.90 -1.17 0.09
C TYR A 71 6.40 -2.63 0.15
N GLY A 72 6.87 -3.50 -0.74
CA GLY A 72 6.45 -4.91 -0.77
C GLY A 72 6.93 -5.69 0.44
N SER A 73 8.21 -5.52 0.80
CA SER A 73 8.78 -6.10 2.02
C SER A 73 8.12 -5.53 3.27
N TRP A 74 7.78 -4.24 3.29
CA TRP A 74 7.10 -3.61 4.40
C TRP A 74 5.67 -4.15 4.60
N ILE A 75 4.90 -4.34 3.51
CA ILE A 75 3.58 -5.00 3.59
C ILE A 75 3.74 -6.43 4.12
N GLY A 76 4.73 -7.19 3.65
CA GLY A 76 5.02 -8.53 4.15
C GLY A 76 5.35 -8.56 5.65
N ALA A 77 6.17 -7.62 6.12
CA ALA A 77 6.48 -7.49 7.54
C ALA A 77 5.25 -7.09 8.38
N PHE A 78 4.41 -6.19 7.86
CA PHE A 78 3.14 -5.81 8.50
C PHE A 78 2.21 -7.02 8.64
N SER A 79 2.06 -7.81 7.57
CA SER A 79 1.25 -9.03 7.55
C SER A 79 1.68 -10.05 8.60
N ASN A 80 2.97 -10.36 8.63
CA ASN A 80 3.54 -11.27 9.62
C ASN A 80 3.36 -10.74 11.05
N SER A 81 3.55 -9.43 11.26
CA SER A 81 3.34 -8.80 12.56
C SER A 81 1.87 -8.83 13.01
N ALA A 82 0.93 -8.78 12.06
CA ALA A 82 -0.50 -8.90 12.29
C ALA A 82 -0.97 -10.36 12.45
N GLY A 83 -0.07 -11.35 12.32
CA GLY A 83 -0.40 -12.77 12.40
C GLY A 83 -1.15 -13.32 11.18
N LEU A 84 -1.12 -12.61 10.05
CA LEU A 84 -1.84 -12.99 8.83
C LEU A 84 -0.98 -13.86 7.88
N GLY A 85 0.32 -13.96 8.13
CA GLY A 85 1.25 -14.85 7.42
C GLY A 85 1.92 -14.21 6.20
N ASP A 86 2.13 -15.00 5.14
CA ASP A 86 2.78 -14.52 3.93
C ASP A 86 1.81 -13.81 2.99
N VAL A 87 2.29 -12.73 2.39
CA VAL A 87 1.50 -11.90 1.47
C VAL A 87 1.68 -12.39 0.03
N SER A 88 0.55 -12.64 -0.64
CA SER A 88 0.53 -12.86 -2.08
C SER A 88 0.16 -11.56 -2.80
N PHE A 89 1.00 -11.16 -3.77
CA PHE A 89 0.72 -10.06 -4.70
C PHE A 89 0.23 -10.59 -6.07
N GLY A 90 -0.16 -11.87 -6.12
CA GLY A 90 -0.76 -12.49 -7.30
C GLY A 90 -2.28 -12.43 -7.29
N VAL A 91 -2.90 -13.06 -8.27
CA VAL A 91 -4.35 -13.30 -8.27
C VAL A 91 -4.71 -14.13 -7.05
N LEU A 92 -5.71 -13.69 -6.29
CA LEU A 92 -6.17 -14.38 -5.10
C LEU A 92 -7.05 -15.58 -5.47
N SER A 93 -6.89 -16.67 -4.75
CA SER A 93 -7.72 -17.88 -4.86
C SER A 93 -8.31 -18.19 -3.48
N TYR A 94 -9.34 -17.45 -3.09
CA TYR A 94 -9.99 -17.59 -1.78
C TYR A 94 -11.17 -18.57 -1.80
N VAL A 95 -12.02 -18.49 -2.82
CA VAL A 95 -13.14 -19.42 -3.03
C VAL A 95 -12.73 -20.48 -4.03
N ASP A 96 -12.99 -21.74 -3.69
CA ASP A 96 -12.75 -22.88 -4.59
C ASP A 96 -13.81 -22.95 -5.70
N GLU A 97 -13.35 -23.08 -6.94
CA GLU A 97 -14.20 -23.19 -8.13
C GLU A 97 -14.99 -24.52 -8.17
N GLY A 98 -14.56 -25.53 -7.40
CA GLY A 98 -15.26 -26.82 -7.28
C GLY A 98 -16.43 -26.86 -6.28
N GLY A 99 -16.67 -25.78 -5.51
CA GLY A 99 -17.70 -25.73 -4.47
C GLY A 99 -19.09 -25.28 -4.93
N ASN A 100 -20.02 -25.11 -3.98
CA ASN A 100 -21.42 -24.67 -4.20
C ASN A 100 -21.55 -23.31 -4.94
N LEU A 101 -20.47 -22.54 -5.01
CA LEU A 101 -20.40 -21.22 -5.65
C LEU A 101 -19.79 -21.25 -7.06
N GLY A 102 -19.50 -22.43 -7.64
CA GLY A 102 -18.53 -22.65 -8.72
C GLY A 102 -18.45 -21.62 -9.86
N LYS A 103 -19.57 -21.07 -10.34
CA LYS A 103 -19.56 -20.03 -11.40
C LYS A 103 -19.22 -18.61 -10.92
N PHE A 104 -19.46 -18.32 -9.64
CA PHE A 104 -19.19 -17.04 -9.00
C PHE A 104 -17.85 -17.00 -8.29
N ALA A 105 -17.22 -18.15 -8.02
CA ALA A 105 -15.92 -18.25 -7.36
C ALA A 105 -14.86 -17.39 -8.06
N GLY A 106 -14.75 -17.51 -9.39
CA GLY A 106 -13.82 -16.70 -10.18
C GLY A 106 -14.08 -15.19 -10.06
N VAL A 107 -15.34 -14.76 -10.04
CA VAL A 107 -15.72 -13.34 -9.89
C VAL A 107 -15.38 -12.83 -8.50
N ILE A 108 -15.64 -13.62 -7.45
CA ILE A 108 -15.31 -13.27 -6.07
C ILE A 108 -13.80 -13.14 -5.90
N ASN A 109 -13.03 -14.10 -6.42
CA ASN A 109 -11.58 -14.08 -6.39
C ASN A 109 -11.00 -12.87 -7.13
N ALA A 110 -11.55 -12.54 -8.31
CA ALA A 110 -11.18 -11.33 -9.05
C ALA A 110 -11.54 -10.05 -8.28
N ALA A 111 -12.71 -9.99 -7.65
CA ALA A 111 -13.12 -8.85 -6.84
C ALA A 111 -12.22 -8.67 -5.61
N LEU A 112 -11.87 -9.74 -4.90
CA LEU A 112 -10.93 -9.70 -3.79
C LEU A 112 -9.54 -9.27 -4.24
N THR A 113 -9.08 -9.73 -5.41
CA THR A 113 -7.80 -9.31 -6.00
C THR A 113 -7.82 -7.81 -6.29
N PHE A 114 -8.91 -7.29 -6.86
CA PHE A 114 -9.10 -5.85 -7.07
C PHE A 114 -9.08 -5.07 -5.76
N VAL A 115 -9.75 -5.56 -4.72
CA VAL A 115 -9.72 -4.95 -3.38
C VAL A 115 -8.31 -4.92 -2.81
N SER A 116 -7.54 -5.99 -2.98
CA SER A 116 -6.13 -6.07 -2.56
C SER A 116 -5.27 -5.02 -3.28
N MET A 117 -5.45 -4.87 -4.60
CA MET A 117 -4.78 -3.81 -5.37
C MET A 117 -5.12 -2.41 -4.84
N MET A 118 -6.40 -2.14 -4.56
CA MET A 118 -6.83 -0.87 -3.97
C MET A 118 -6.23 -0.66 -2.58
N GLY A 119 -6.09 -1.73 -1.78
CA GLY A 119 -5.39 -1.71 -0.50
C GLY A 119 -3.95 -1.22 -0.62
N GLY A 120 -3.23 -1.67 -1.66
CA GLY A 120 -1.86 -1.22 -1.95
C GLY A 120 -1.78 0.28 -2.24
N LEU A 121 -2.74 0.84 -2.99
CA LEU A 121 -2.81 2.29 -3.22
C LEU A 121 -3.13 3.06 -1.94
N PHE A 122 -4.07 2.58 -1.13
CA PHE A 122 -4.42 3.22 0.12
C PHE A 122 -3.25 3.24 1.10
N GLY A 123 -2.54 2.13 1.26
CA GLY A 123 -1.37 2.08 2.14
C GLY A 123 -0.24 3.00 1.66
N MET A 124 0.01 3.06 0.35
CA MET A 124 1.00 3.99 -0.23
C MET A 124 0.60 5.46 -0.02
N LYS A 125 -0.70 5.79 -0.19
CA LYS A 125 -1.23 7.13 0.12
C LYS A 125 -1.05 7.46 1.60
N GLY A 126 -1.22 6.49 2.50
CA GLY A 126 -0.95 6.67 3.92
C GLY A 126 0.51 7.04 4.21
N LEU A 127 1.47 6.37 3.58
CA LEU A 127 2.89 6.73 3.67
C LEU A 127 3.17 8.13 3.11
N TYR A 128 2.53 8.50 2.00
CA TYR A 128 2.64 9.86 1.44
C TYR A 128 2.16 10.94 2.41
N LEU A 129 0.99 10.75 3.03
CA LEU A 129 0.45 11.67 4.04
C LEU A 129 1.38 11.79 5.25
N LEU A 130 1.98 10.67 5.67
CA LEU A 130 2.95 10.65 6.76
C LEU A 130 4.22 11.44 6.40
N LYS A 131 4.72 11.31 5.16
CA LYS A 131 5.85 12.12 4.64
C LYS A 131 5.51 13.60 4.66
N GLN A 132 4.32 13.97 4.20
CA GLN A 132 3.88 15.36 4.15
C GLN A 132 3.85 15.98 5.55
N LYS A 133 3.37 15.23 6.56
CA LYS A 133 3.44 15.63 7.96
C LYS A 133 4.89 15.79 8.44
N ALA A 134 5.75 14.80 8.18
CA ALA A 134 7.15 14.82 8.60
C ALA A 134 7.95 15.99 7.98
N SER A 135 7.62 16.37 6.74
CA SER A 135 8.27 17.46 6.00
C SER A 135 7.78 18.86 6.37
N GLY A 136 6.73 18.95 7.20
CA GLY A 136 6.04 20.22 7.51
C GLY A 136 5.27 20.82 6.33
N GLU A 137 5.04 20.05 5.25
CA GLU A 137 4.41 20.50 3.99
C GLU A 137 2.88 20.35 4.00
N GLY A 138 2.26 20.20 5.19
CA GLY A 138 0.87 19.80 5.37
C GLY A 138 -0.11 20.93 5.71
N LYS A 139 -1.30 20.88 5.09
CA LYS A 139 -2.47 21.71 5.46
C LYS A 139 -2.89 21.45 6.92
N SER A 140 -3.47 22.45 7.59
CA SER A 140 -3.98 22.32 8.96
C SER A 140 -5.05 21.22 9.05
N GLY A 141 -4.74 20.13 9.77
CA GLY A 141 -5.64 19.00 9.98
C GLY A 141 -4.90 17.80 10.58
N ASP A 142 -5.64 16.79 11.05
CA ASP A 142 -5.07 15.57 11.64
C ASP A 142 -4.55 14.61 10.57
N LEU A 143 -3.54 15.05 9.82
CA LEU A 143 -2.84 14.28 8.79
C LEU A 143 -2.25 12.98 9.35
N SER A 144 -1.90 12.95 10.64
CA SER A 144 -1.44 11.74 11.34
C SER A 144 -2.50 10.66 11.34
N MET A 145 -3.69 10.99 11.84
CA MET A 145 -4.75 10.00 12.00
C MET A 145 -5.21 9.49 10.63
N GLN A 146 -5.32 10.39 9.64
CA GLN A 146 -5.62 9.99 8.28
C GLN A 146 -4.55 9.07 7.69
N ALA A 147 -3.26 9.38 7.87
CA ALA A 147 -2.16 8.54 7.40
C ALA A 147 -2.22 7.14 8.03
N ILE A 148 -2.40 7.06 9.35
CA ILE A 148 -2.50 5.80 10.09
C ILE A 148 -3.69 4.96 9.59
N ILE A 149 -4.86 5.57 9.42
CA ILE A 149 -6.05 4.87 8.91
C ILE A 149 -5.75 4.30 7.52
N HIS A 150 -5.15 5.07 6.62
CA HIS A 150 -4.83 4.61 5.27
C HIS A 150 -3.77 3.50 5.25
N ILE A 151 -2.77 3.57 6.12
CA ILE A 151 -1.73 2.55 6.29
C ILE A 151 -2.35 1.24 6.78
N ILE A 152 -3.13 1.29 7.87
CA ILE A 152 -3.71 0.10 8.50
C ILE A 152 -4.78 -0.52 7.60
N SER A 153 -5.74 0.28 7.13
CA SER A 153 -6.79 -0.20 6.22
C SER A 153 -6.19 -0.74 4.92
N GLY A 154 -5.23 -0.02 4.33
CA GLY A 154 -4.51 -0.49 3.16
C GLY A 154 -3.82 -1.82 3.40
N GLY A 155 -3.05 -1.94 4.49
CA GLY A 155 -2.35 -3.17 4.86
C GLY A 155 -3.27 -4.38 5.04
N PHE A 156 -4.42 -4.19 5.69
CA PHE A 156 -5.43 -5.25 5.83
C PHE A 156 -6.12 -5.59 4.51
N LEU A 157 -6.43 -4.59 3.68
CA LEU A 157 -7.08 -4.82 2.38
C LEU A 157 -6.18 -5.58 1.40
N VAL A 158 -4.86 -5.33 1.41
CA VAL A 158 -3.91 -6.14 0.60
C VAL A 158 -4.02 -7.62 0.94
N GLN A 159 -4.35 -7.94 2.19
CA GLN A 159 -4.41 -9.29 2.75
C GLN A 159 -5.85 -9.73 3.01
N ILE A 160 -6.80 -9.22 2.21
CA ILE A 160 -8.21 -9.45 2.45
C ILE A 160 -8.57 -10.93 2.50
N ALA A 161 -7.90 -11.78 1.72
CA ALA A 161 -8.11 -13.23 1.76
C ALA A 161 -7.71 -13.84 3.11
N GLN A 162 -6.50 -13.55 3.61
CA GLN A 162 -6.07 -14.06 4.93
C GLN A 162 -6.93 -13.50 6.06
N LEU A 163 -7.32 -12.22 5.97
CA LEU A 163 -8.20 -11.58 6.94
C LEU A 163 -9.56 -12.28 7.00
N LEU A 164 -10.16 -12.55 5.84
CA LEU A 164 -11.44 -13.28 5.76
C LEU A 164 -11.30 -14.71 6.30
N SER A 165 -10.21 -15.41 6.00
CA SER A 165 -9.93 -16.73 6.59
C SER A 165 -9.78 -16.68 8.11
N ALA A 166 -9.08 -15.68 8.64
CA ALA A 166 -8.91 -15.51 10.08
C ALA A 166 -10.26 -15.25 10.78
N PHE A 167 -11.12 -14.42 10.18
CA PHE A 167 -12.47 -14.19 10.71
C PHE A 167 -13.35 -15.44 10.62
N ALA A 168 -13.33 -16.15 9.50
CA ALA A 168 -14.10 -17.38 9.33
C ALA A 168 -13.71 -18.48 10.33
N ASN A 169 -12.41 -18.56 10.69
CA ASN A 169 -11.91 -19.52 11.67
C ASN A 169 -12.08 -19.07 13.14
N SER A 170 -12.52 -17.84 13.37
CA SER A 170 -12.72 -17.27 14.72
C SER A 170 -14.16 -17.43 15.25
N ILE A 171 -15.08 -17.91 14.41
CA ILE A 171 -16.50 -18.16 14.70
C ILE A 171 -16.72 -19.67 14.70
#